data_AF-A0A1A3EBW0-F1
#
_entry.id   AF-A0A1A3EBW0-F1
#
_cell.length_a   1.000
_cell.length_b   1.000
_cell.length_c   1.000
_cell.angle_alpha   90.00
_cell.angle_beta   90.00
_cell.angle_gamma   90.00
#
_symmetry.space_group_name_H-M   'P 1'
#
loop_
_entity.id
_entity.type
_entity.pdbx_description
1 polymer ?
#
loop_
_entity_poly.entity_id
_entity_poly.type
_entity_poly.pdbx_seq_one_letter_code
_entity_poly.pdbx_strand_id
1 'polypeptide(L)'
;MFAYHVFPQEQTSTAGGAIAPTAALENALNATFDTTQVATGPMVTLRIDPTSPTRAHAIRDVALTIAFAVDPQKASVVSSAAKLAARLCEIMDHRSSPALLLLSAHEGTTRGDRRFIIWTFPQQEVFSFSMRGSTTRLEVANAFARESNLRKVAFLEGKNVPAGMLKARVRDFQTSATERAAADFWIEKFLHARLQMDSTEGTRLLAQALRSVYNAAAGDEQRQEELNAVIAAVRVGRQRRLSINEVARRLSPLSGSALTTGISDEESAALFQLDAQAFDSLIQYRRFMLEGGAIVSAPFFEMNRAGIEITELNGRRGLRLEGFIMQERVTTRG
;
A
#
# COMPACT_ATOMS: atom_id res chain seq x y z
N MET A 1 -11.83 -31.64 5.71
CA MET A 1 -11.33 -31.14 4.40
C MET A 1 -9.84 -31.44 4.36
N PHE A 2 -9.43 -32.44 3.56
CA PHE A 2 -8.03 -32.85 3.46
C PHE A 2 -7.43 -32.16 2.25
N ALA A 3 -6.48 -31.24 2.47
CA ALA A 3 -5.65 -30.67 1.43
C ALA A 3 -4.35 -31.49 1.38
N TYR A 4 -4.15 -32.23 0.30
CA TYR A 4 -2.90 -32.94 0.05
C TYR A 4 -1.96 -32.03 -0.75
N HIS A 5 -0.74 -31.86 -0.23
CA HIS A 5 0.35 -31.17 -0.91
C HIS A 5 1.15 -32.22 -1.71
N VAL A 6 1.11 -32.16 -3.04
CA VAL A 6 1.81 -33.13 -3.89
C VAL A 6 3.15 -32.54 -4.34
N PHE A 7 4.24 -33.19 -3.94
CA PHE A 7 5.57 -33.02 -4.52
C PHE A 7 5.79 -34.07 -5.63
N PRO A 8 6.56 -33.77 -6.68
CA PRO A 8 7.34 -32.54 -6.89
C PRO A 8 6.56 -31.47 -7.68
N GLN A 9 6.68 -30.20 -7.28
CA GLN A 9 6.48 -29.10 -8.23
C GLN A 9 7.58 -29.23 -9.29
N GLU A 10 7.22 -29.27 -10.57
CA GLU A 10 8.22 -29.16 -11.64
C GLU A 10 9.05 -27.90 -11.38
N GLN A 11 10.32 -28.09 -10.99
CA GLN A 11 11.30 -27.01 -11.03
C GLN A 11 11.56 -26.71 -12.50
N THR A 12 10.71 -25.90 -13.11
CA THR A 12 11.04 -25.32 -14.41
C THR A 12 12.30 -24.49 -14.20
N SER A 13 13.39 -24.86 -14.86
CA SER A 13 14.64 -24.11 -14.74
C SER A 13 14.41 -22.70 -15.26
N THR A 14 14.63 -21.70 -14.41
CA THR A 14 14.65 -20.31 -14.88
C THR A 14 15.88 -20.14 -15.77
N ALA A 15 15.66 -19.78 -17.04
CA ALA A 15 16.72 -19.50 -17.99
C ALA A 15 16.76 -18.00 -18.28
N GLY A 16 17.96 -17.42 -18.31
CA GLY A 16 18.14 -15.99 -18.56
C GLY A 16 19.57 -15.51 -18.32
N GLY A 17 19.79 -14.22 -18.48
CA GLY A 17 21.10 -13.59 -18.29
C GLY A 17 21.05 -12.08 -18.55
N ALA A 18 22.17 -11.42 -18.30
CA ALA A 18 22.35 -10.03 -18.70
C ALA A 18 22.35 -9.92 -20.23
N ILE A 19 21.61 -8.94 -20.76
CA ILE A 19 21.55 -8.66 -22.19
C ILE A 19 22.17 -7.29 -22.47
N ALA A 20 22.83 -7.14 -23.60
CA ALA A 20 23.24 -5.83 -24.09
C ALA A 20 22.00 -5.08 -24.61
N PRO A 21 21.70 -3.88 -24.11
CA PRO A 21 20.56 -3.12 -24.62
C PRO A 21 20.84 -2.69 -26.06
N THR A 22 19.85 -2.85 -26.93
CA THR A 22 19.85 -2.26 -28.27
C THR A 22 18.97 -1.02 -28.27
N ALA A 23 19.27 -0.04 -29.13
CA ALA A 23 18.45 1.17 -29.24
C ALA A 23 16.96 0.84 -29.52
N ALA A 24 16.69 -0.20 -30.30
CA ALA A 24 15.33 -0.67 -30.56
C ALA A 24 14.63 -1.18 -29.30
N LEU A 25 15.33 -1.96 -28.46
CA LEU A 25 14.80 -2.45 -27.20
C LEU A 25 14.57 -1.32 -26.20
N GLU A 26 15.53 -0.39 -26.07
CA GLU A 26 15.39 0.78 -25.20
C GLU A 26 14.19 1.64 -25.58
N ASN A 27 14.05 1.96 -26.88
CA ASN A 27 12.91 2.72 -27.39
C ASN A 27 11.58 2.00 -27.12
N ALA A 28 11.54 0.68 -27.31
CA ALA A 28 10.33 -0.10 -27.03
C ALA A 28 9.95 -0.08 -25.55
N LEU A 29 10.93 -0.19 -24.64
CA LEU A 29 10.71 -0.15 -23.19
C LEU A 29 10.32 1.23 -22.70
N ASN A 30 10.95 2.29 -23.21
CA ASN A 30 10.61 3.68 -22.89
C ASN A 30 9.17 4.00 -23.34
N ALA A 31 8.80 3.64 -24.57
CA ALA A 31 7.43 3.80 -25.06
C ALA A 31 6.41 3.03 -24.19
N THR A 32 6.75 1.82 -23.74
CA THR A 32 5.88 1.06 -22.82
C THR A 32 5.80 1.73 -21.45
N PHE A 33 6.90 2.23 -20.90
CA PHE A 33 6.91 2.96 -19.64
C PHE A 33 5.99 4.19 -19.69
N ASP A 34 6.09 4.98 -20.76
CA ASP A 34 5.27 6.18 -20.95
C ASP A 34 3.78 5.83 -21.11
N THR A 35 3.48 4.84 -21.97
CA THR A 35 2.09 4.42 -22.25
C THR A 35 1.41 3.81 -21.02
N THR A 36 2.16 3.07 -20.19
CA THR A 36 1.61 2.46 -18.98
C THR A 36 1.37 3.43 -17.83
N GLN A 37 1.98 4.62 -17.88
CA GLN A 37 1.94 5.61 -16.79
C GLN A 37 2.21 4.98 -15.41
N VAL A 38 3.15 4.04 -15.33
CA VAL A 38 3.47 3.38 -14.05
C VAL A 38 4.01 4.38 -13.02
N ALA A 39 4.70 5.43 -13.47
CA ALA A 39 5.17 6.52 -12.61
C ALA A 39 4.06 7.29 -11.90
N THR A 40 2.80 7.18 -12.33
CA THR A 40 1.61 7.74 -11.66
C THR A 40 0.69 6.65 -11.12
N GLY A 41 1.06 5.37 -11.24
CA GLY A 41 0.27 4.24 -10.76
C GLY A 41 0.17 4.17 -9.23
N PRO A 42 -0.72 3.30 -8.71
CA PRO A 42 -0.89 3.07 -7.27
C PRO A 42 0.44 2.85 -6.56
N MET A 43 0.60 3.54 -5.43
CA MET A 43 1.80 3.42 -4.62
C MET A 43 1.64 2.27 -3.62
N VAL A 44 2.70 1.48 -3.46
CA VAL A 44 2.78 0.42 -2.46
C VAL A 44 4.01 0.65 -1.57
N THR A 45 3.92 0.21 -0.33
CA THR A 45 5.03 0.17 0.61
C THR A 45 5.47 -1.26 0.83
N LEU A 46 6.77 -1.52 0.72
CA LEU A 46 7.33 -2.84 1.00
C LEU A 46 7.14 -3.21 2.48
N ARG A 47 6.76 -4.45 2.77
CA ARG A 47 6.51 -4.94 4.14
C ARG A 47 7.86 -5.21 4.81
N ILE A 48 8.36 -4.21 5.53
CA ILE A 48 9.64 -4.27 6.24
C ILE A 48 9.36 -4.52 7.71
N ASP A 49 10.17 -5.37 8.33
CA ASP A 49 10.17 -5.52 9.78
C ASP A 49 10.61 -4.20 10.45
N PRO A 50 9.72 -3.52 11.20
CA PRO A 50 10.04 -2.25 11.83
C PRO A 50 11.09 -2.38 12.95
N THR A 51 11.34 -3.60 13.44
CA THR A 51 12.35 -3.88 14.47
C THR A 51 13.74 -4.08 13.89
N SER A 52 13.84 -4.33 12.58
CA SER A 52 15.11 -4.55 11.90
C SER A 52 15.84 -3.23 11.61
N PRO A 53 17.07 -3.04 12.13
CA PRO A 53 17.84 -1.82 11.87
C PRO A 53 18.27 -1.71 10.39
N THR A 54 18.36 -2.83 9.67
CA THR A 54 18.82 -2.88 8.27
C THR A 54 17.71 -2.57 7.27
N ARG A 55 16.44 -2.60 7.71
CA ARG A 55 15.26 -2.48 6.83
C ARG A 55 15.32 -3.43 5.62
N ALA A 56 15.88 -4.62 5.84
CA ALA A 56 16.07 -5.62 4.80
C ALA A 56 14.73 -6.02 4.16
N HIS A 57 14.74 -6.17 2.84
CA HIS A 57 13.59 -6.60 2.07
C HIS A 57 14.03 -7.16 0.72
N ALA A 58 13.62 -8.39 0.39
CA ALA A 58 14.12 -9.11 -0.79
C ALA A 58 14.06 -8.28 -2.10
N ILE A 59 12.92 -7.64 -2.38
CA ILE A 59 12.75 -6.80 -3.58
C ILE A 59 13.66 -5.57 -3.57
N ARG A 60 13.78 -4.92 -2.40
CA ARG A 60 14.59 -3.71 -2.25
C ARG A 60 16.06 -4.05 -2.42
N ASP A 61 16.51 -5.13 -1.81
CA ASP A 61 17.92 -5.50 -1.79
C ASP A 61 18.38 -5.93 -3.19
N VAL A 62 17.52 -6.61 -3.95
CA VAL A 62 17.71 -6.86 -5.39
C VAL A 62 17.75 -5.55 -6.17
N ALA A 63 16.78 -4.65 -5.95
CA ALA A 63 16.73 -3.36 -6.64
C ALA A 63 17.99 -2.53 -6.42
N LEU A 64 18.47 -2.42 -5.17
CA LEU A 64 19.71 -1.72 -4.84
C LEU A 64 20.93 -2.38 -5.46
N THR A 65 21.00 -3.72 -5.43
CA THR A 65 22.13 -4.47 -6.00
C THR A 65 22.22 -4.27 -7.51
N ILE A 66 21.09 -4.33 -8.22
CA ILE A 66 21.05 -4.21 -9.68
C ILE A 66 21.20 -2.74 -10.10
N ALA A 67 20.45 -1.83 -9.49
CA ALA A 67 20.36 -0.44 -9.95
C ALA A 67 21.62 0.40 -9.70
N PHE A 68 22.45 -0.01 -8.75
CA PHE A 68 23.72 0.65 -8.42
C PHE A 68 24.94 -0.18 -8.81
N ALA A 69 24.77 -1.28 -9.55
CA ALA A 69 25.89 -2.04 -10.08
C ALA A 69 26.66 -1.23 -11.14
N VAL A 70 27.99 -1.31 -11.09
CA VAL A 70 28.86 -0.78 -12.15
C VAL A 70 28.94 -1.76 -13.32
N ASP A 71 28.92 -3.06 -13.02
CA ASP A 71 28.99 -4.14 -14.00
C ASP A 71 27.72 -5.01 -13.92
N PRO A 72 26.90 -5.06 -14.99
CA PRO A 72 25.67 -5.87 -15.02
C PRO A 72 25.94 -7.38 -15.07
N GLN A 73 27.16 -7.82 -15.41
CA GLN A 73 27.55 -9.24 -15.43
C GLN A 73 28.14 -9.73 -14.11
N LYS A 74 28.35 -8.83 -13.14
CA LYS A 74 28.85 -9.19 -11.82
C LYS A 74 27.97 -10.28 -11.20
N ALA A 75 28.61 -11.31 -10.62
CA ALA A 75 27.91 -12.48 -10.06
C ALA A 75 26.77 -12.11 -9.08
N SER A 76 26.93 -11.04 -8.30
CA SER A 76 25.89 -10.54 -7.38
C SER A 76 24.64 -10.02 -8.09
N VAL A 77 24.79 -9.39 -9.26
CA VAL A 77 23.68 -8.88 -10.08
C VAL A 77 22.92 -10.05 -10.69
N VAL A 78 23.64 -10.98 -11.32
CA VAL A 78 23.06 -12.18 -11.93
C VAL A 78 22.34 -13.04 -10.88
N SER A 79 22.96 -13.27 -9.72
CA SER A 79 22.34 -14.00 -8.61
C SER A 79 21.10 -13.28 -8.06
N SER A 80 21.11 -11.95 -7.98
CA SER A 80 19.95 -11.17 -7.52
C SER A 80 18.78 -11.24 -8.51
N ALA A 81 19.07 -11.15 -9.81
CA ALA A 81 18.06 -11.33 -10.86
C ALA A 81 17.47 -12.74 -10.84
N ALA A 82 18.32 -13.77 -10.70
CA ALA A 82 17.89 -15.16 -10.59
C ALA A 82 17.01 -15.42 -9.36
N LYS A 83 17.36 -14.83 -8.19
CA LYS A 83 16.52 -14.91 -6.98
C LYS A 83 15.13 -14.30 -7.19
N LEU A 84 15.05 -13.19 -7.93
CA LEU A 84 13.78 -12.55 -8.23
C LEU A 84 12.95 -13.37 -9.23
N ALA A 85 13.59 -13.99 -10.22
CA ALA A 85 12.94 -14.92 -11.15
C ALA A 85 12.42 -16.18 -10.44
N ALA A 86 13.23 -16.79 -9.58
CA ALA A 86 12.82 -17.92 -8.76
C ALA A 86 11.62 -17.57 -7.87
N ARG A 87 11.67 -16.41 -7.20
CA ARG A 87 10.55 -15.90 -6.40
C ARG A 87 9.28 -15.76 -7.23
N LEU A 88 9.36 -15.21 -8.45
CA LEU A 88 8.21 -15.10 -9.35
C LEU A 88 7.66 -16.48 -9.72
N CYS A 89 8.54 -17.44 -10.01
CA CYS A 89 8.15 -18.81 -10.35
C CYS A 89 7.44 -19.51 -9.19
N GLU A 90 7.95 -19.38 -7.96
CA GLU A 90 7.40 -20.03 -6.75
C GLU A 90 5.96 -19.61 -6.44
N ILE A 91 5.62 -18.35 -6.73
CA ILE A 91 4.29 -17.83 -6.43
C ILE A 91 3.28 -18.10 -7.55
N MET A 92 3.75 -18.40 -8.77
CA MET A 92 2.89 -18.66 -9.92
C MET A 92 2.21 -20.01 -9.73
N ASP A 93 0.89 -20.05 -9.87
CA ASP A 93 0.08 -21.26 -9.64
C ASP A 93 0.03 -22.20 -10.86
N HIS A 94 0.99 -22.07 -11.80
CA HIS A 94 1.08 -22.79 -13.07
C HIS A 94 -0.16 -22.74 -13.97
N ARG A 95 -1.14 -21.88 -13.67
CA ARG A 95 -2.31 -21.63 -14.55
C ARG A 95 -2.01 -20.65 -15.68
N SER A 96 -0.90 -19.93 -15.57
CA SER A 96 -0.46 -18.94 -16.55
C SER A 96 0.64 -19.50 -17.44
N SER A 97 0.62 -19.12 -18.72
CA SER A 97 1.72 -19.36 -19.65
C SER A 97 3.05 -18.81 -19.11
N PRO A 98 4.21 -19.30 -19.59
CA PRO A 98 5.51 -18.75 -19.23
C PRO A 98 5.55 -17.23 -19.37
N ALA A 99 6.28 -16.55 -18.48
CA ALA A 99 6.43 -15.11 -18.50
C ALA A 99 7.90 -14.71 -18.56
N LEU A 100 8.21 -13.68 -19.35
CA LEU A 100 9.50 -13.02 -19.34
C LEU A 100 9.53 -12.01 -18.19
N LEU A 101 10.42 -12.24 -17.22
CA LEU A 101 10.81 -11.24 -16.23
C LEU A 101 11.92 -10.37 -16.81
N LEU A 102 11.64 -9.09 -17.01
CA LEU A 102 12.64 -8.13 -17.47
C LEU A 102 12.92 -7.10 -16.38
N LEU A 103 14.20 -6.96 -16.03
CA LEU A 103 14.69 -6.02 -15.03
C LEU A 103 15.52 -4.95 -15.72
N SER A 104 15.26 -3.69 -15.39
CA SER A 104 16.04 -2.57 -15.93
C SER A 104 16.37 -1.55 -14.85
N ALA A 105 17.52 -0.92 -15.00
CA ALA A 105 18.02 0.13 -14.13
C ALA A 105 18.30 1.39 -14.94
N HIS A 106 17.86 2.53 -14.44
CA HIS A 106 18.00 3.83 -15.10
C HIS A 106 18.44 4.90 -14.12
N GLU A 107 18.90 6.04 -14.63
CA GLU A 107 19.06 7.24 -13.81
C GLU A 107 17.72 7.72 -13.25
N GLY A 108 17.73 8.17 -12.00
CA GLY A 108 16.56 8.75 -11.33
C GLY A 108 16.27 10.19 -11.76
N THR A 109 15.16 10.74 -11.24
CA THR A 109 14.83 12.17 -11.41
C THR A 109 15.84 13.08 -10.72
N THR A 110 16.38 12.61 -9.60
CA THR A 110 17.28 13.38 -8.73
C THR A 110 18.69 12.82 -8.81
N ARG A 111 19.69 13.71 -8.71
CA ARG A 111 21.10 13.29 -8.71
C ARG A 111 21.38 12.26 -7.60
N GLY A 112 21.90 11.11 -8.01
CA GLY A 112 22.24 10.00 -7.12
C GLY A 112 21.09 9.00 -6.88
N ASP A 113 19.90 9.29 -7.40
CA ASP A 113 18.79 8.33 -7.41
C ASP A 113 18.93 7.39 -8.60
N ARG A 114 18.43 6.17 -8.43
CA ARG A 114 18.28 5.19 -9.51
C ARG A 114 16.83 4.77 -9.59
N ARG A 115 16.38 4.49 -10.81
CA ARG A 115 15.11 3.82 -11.08
C ARG A 115 15.36 2.35 -11.32
N PHE A 116 14.55 1.50 -10.71
CA PHE A 116 14.54 0.07 -10.94
C PHE A 116 13.14 -0.34 -11.39
N ILE A 117 13.05 -0.97 -12.55
CA ILE A 117 11.79 -1.34 -13.17
C ILE A 117 11.76 -2.85 -13.37
N ILE A 118 10.69 -3.46 -12.87
CA ILE A 118 10.39 -4.88 -12.98
C ILE A 118 9.21 -5.01 -13.93
N TRP A 119 9.40 -5.70 -15.04
CA TRP A 119 8.34 -6.04 -15.99
C TRP A 119 8.09 -7.54 -15.99
N THR A 120 6.82 -7.93 -16.10
CA THR A 120 6.45 -9.28 -16.53
C THR A 120 5.71 -9.18 -17.86
N PHE A 121 6.21 -9.90 -18.87
CA PHE A 121 5.56 -10.03 -20.17
C PHE A 121 5.12 -11.49 -20.35
N PRO A 122 3.82 -11.77 -20.40
CA PRO A 122 3.32 -13.13 -20.62
C PRO A 122 3.66 -13.59 -22.05
N GLN A 123 3.95 -14.87 -22.20
CA GLN A 123 4.05 -15.51 -23.51
C GLN A 123 2.66 -15.64 -24.11
N GLN A 124 2.55 -15.30 -25.40
CA GLN A 124 1.33 -15.43 -26.19
C GLN A 124 1.66 -15.99 -27.56
N GLU A 125 0.71 -16.71 -28.13
CA GLU A 125 0.77 -17.08 -29.54
C GLU A 125 0.51 -15.85 -30.39
N VAL A 126 1.43 -15.57 -31.30
CA VAL A 126 1.35 -14.45 -32.25
C VAL A 126 1.54 -14.96 -33.66
N PHE A 127 0.88 -14.30 -34.61
CA PHE A 127 1.16 -14.51 -36.02
C PHE A 127 2.39 -13.68 -36.42
N SER A 128 3.43 -14.35 -36.89
CA SER A 128 4.59 -13.72 -37.51
C SER A 128 4.43 -13.75 -39.02
N PHE A 129 4.36 -12.56 -39.62
CA PHE A 129 4.33 -12.40 -41.06
C PHE A 129 5.69 -11.88 -41.53
N SER A 130 6.32 -12.59 -42.46
CA SER A 130 7.55 -12.13 -43.08
C SER A 130 7.49 -12.29 -44.61
N MET A 131 8.06 -11.30 -45.29
CA MET A 131 8.26 -11.32 -46.74
C MET A 131 9.76 -11.33 -47.01
N ARG A 132 10.21 -12.33 -47.77
CA ARG A 132 11.58 -12.37 -48.32
C ARG A 132 11.47 -12.62 -49.83
N GLY A 133 11.74 -11.58 -50.63
CA GLY A 133 11.57 -11.63 -52.07
C GLY A 133 10.09 -11.84 -52.45
N SER A 134 9.80 -12.83 -53.29
CA SER A 134 8.43 -13.20 -53.69
C SER A 134 7.75 -14.19 -52.73
N THR A 135 8.44 -14.66 -51.70
CA THR A 135 7.89 -15.67 -50.77
C THR A 135 7.31 -14.98 -49.55
N THR A 136 6.04 -15.27 -49.30
CA THR A 136 5.30 -14.83 -48.12
C THR A 136 5.20 -15.99 -47.14
N ARG A 137 5.59 -15.77 -45.87
CA ARG A 137 5.52 -16.78 -44.81
C ARG A 137 4.71 -16.23 -43.65
N LEU A 138 3.65 -16.95 -43.29
CA LEU A 138 2.83 -16.71 -42.11
C LEU A 138 3.03 -17.88 -41.15
N GLU A 139 3.47 -17.61 -39.93
CA GLU A 139 3.71 -18.64 -38.92
C GLU A 139 3.05 -18.28 -37.60
N VAL A 140 2.68 -19.30 -36.83
CA VAL A 140 2.38 -19.13 -35.41
C VAL A 140 3.70 -19.24 -34.65
N ALA A 141 4.02 -18.21 -33.88
CA ALA A 141 5.19 -18.17 -33.02
C ALA A 141 4.76 -17.83 -31.59
N ASN A 142 5.54 -18.30 -30.62
CA ASN A 142 5.37 -17.89 -29.24
C ASN A 142 6.24 -16.67 -28.96
N ALA A 143 5.62 -15.54 -28.61
CA ALA A 143 6.33 -14.31 -28.29
C ALA A 143 5.87 -13.74 -26.95
N PHE A 144 6.77 -13.03 -26.26
CA PHE A 144 6.39 -12.29 -25.06
C PHE A 144 5.73 -10.97 -25.46
N ALA A 145 4.46 -10.82 -25.09
CA ALA A 145 3.62 -9.75 -25.61
C ALA A 145 3.69 -8.49 -24.74
N ARG A 146 4.30 -7.43 -25.30
CA ARG A 146 4.44 -6.12 -24.67
C ARG A 146 3.11 -5.42 -24.40
N GLU A 147 2.13 -5.61 -25.28
CA GLU A 147 0.80 -5.00 -25.19
C GLU A 147 -0.22 -5.88 -24.45
N SER A 148 0.21 -7.02 -23.91
CA SER A 148 -0.71 -7.92 -23.22
C SER A 148 -1.33 -7.26 -22.00
N ASN A 149 -2.65 -7.42 -21.83
CA ASN A 149 -3.35 -7.01 -20.61
C ASN A 149 -3.00 -7.90 -19.40
N LEU A 150 -2.24 -8.99 -19.58
CA LEU A 150 -1.76 -9.80 -18.45
C LEU A 150 -0.37 -9.37 -17.95
N ARG A 151 0.23 -8.35 -18.58
CA ARG A 151 1.53 -7.81 -18.15
C ARG A 151 1.41 -7.14 -16.79
N LYS A 152 2.52 -7.08 -16.06
CA LYS A 152 2.61 -6.38 -14.78
C LYS A 152 3.90 -5.57 -14.72
N VAL A 153 3.87 -4.51 -13.92
CA VAL A 153 5.03 -3.65 -13.71
C VAL A 153 5.12 -3.17 -12.28
N ALA A 154 6.36 -3.09 -11.78
CA ALA A 154 6.71 -2.40 -10.56
C ALA A 154 7.86 -1.44 -10.83
N PHE A 155 7.74 -0.23 -10.29
CA PHE A 155 8.67 0.87 -10.44
C PHE A 155 9.14 1.32 -9.07
N LEU A 156 10.44 1.25 -8.81
CA LEU A 156 11.08 1.74 -7.60
C LEU A 156 12.04 2.86 -7.97
N GLU A 157 12.05 3.93 -7.17
CA GLU A 157 13.04 5.01 -7.31
C GLU A 157 13.61 5.37 -5.94
N GLY A 158 14.92 5.63 -5.88
CA GLY A 158 15.56 6.18 -4.70
C GLY A 158 17.08 6.02 -4.69
N LYS A 159 17.69 6.47 -3.59
CA LYS A 159 19.14 6.45 -3.35
C LYS A 159 19.61 5.12 -2.76
N ASN A 160 20.91 4.85 -2.87
CA ASN A 160 21.57 3.75 -2.17
C ASN A 160 21.81 4.08 -0.69
N VAL A 161 20.72 4.14 0.08
CA VAL A 161 20.72 4.41 1.53
C VAL A 161 19.71 3.51 2.24
N PRO A 162 19.78 3.33 3.58
CA PRO A 162 18.84 2.49 4.32
C PRO A 162 17.35 2.84 4.10
N ALA A 163 17.05 4.11 3.84
CA ALA A 163 15.70 4.59 3.57
C ALA A 163 15.29 4.58 2.08
N GLY A 164 16.19 4.22 1.17
CA GLY A 164 15.94 4.22 -0.28
C GLY A 164 15.15 3.01 -0.76
N MET A 165 14.39 3.17 -1.84
CA MET A 165 13.62 2.10 -2.52
C MET A 165 12.70 1.28 -1.60
N LEU A 166 12.13 1.90 -0.56
CA LEU A 166 11.14 1.26 0.34
C LEU A 166 9.71 1.29 -0.20
N LYS A 167 9.49 2.02 -1.30
CA LYS A 167 8.20 2.19 -1.95
C LYS A 167 8.33 1.81 -3.41
N ALA A 168 7.23 1.33 -3.97
CA ALA A 168 7.10 1.09 -5.40
C ALA A 168 5.81 1.70 -5.92
N ARG A 169 5.75 1.98 -7.21
CA ARG A 169 4.49 2.13 -7.94
C ARG A 169 4.25 0.88 -8.77
N VAL A 170 3.01 0.43 -8.83
CA VAL A 170 2.67 -0.83 -9.47
C VAL A 170 1.53 -0.64 -10.45
N ARG A 171 1.51 -1.46 -11.49
CA ARG A 171 0.33 -1.65 -12.33
C ARG A 171 0.17 -3.13 -12.60
N ASP A 172 -1.05 -3.59 -12.43
CA ASP A 172 -1.54 -4.86 -12.94
C ASP A 172 -2.56 -4.52 -14.03
N PHE A 173 -2.35 -5.03 -15.25
CA PHE A 173 -3.16 -4.65 -16.41
C PHE A 173 -4.38 -5.55 -16.62
N GLN A 174 -4.61 -6.52 -15.74
CA GLN A 174 -5.78 -7.39 -15.80
C GLN A 174 -7.06 -6.56 -15.59
N THR A 175 -7.81 -6.33 -16.66
CA THR A 175 -9.00 -5.47 -16.73
C THR A 175 -10.26 -6.16 -16.20
N SER A 176 -10.31 -6.50 -14.92
CA SER A 176 -11.58 -6.78 -14.25
C SER A 176 -11.56 -6.33 -12.78
N ALA A 177 -12.57 -5.56 -12.40
CA ALA A 177 -12.80 -5.07 -11.03
C ALA A 177 -13.14 -6.20 -10.02
N THR A 178 -13.08 -7.46 -10.44
CA THR A 178 -13.56 -8.63 -9.68
C THR A 178 -12.47 -9.54 -9.15
N GLU A 179 -11.18 -9.30 -9.40
CA GLU A 179 -10.12 -10.24 -9.00
C GLU A 179 -9.12 -9.65 -8.01
N ARG A 180 -9.56 -9.58 -6.75
CA ARG A 180 -8.71 -9.44 -5.55
C ARG A 180 -7.47 -10.35 -5.56
N ALA A 181 -7.59 -11.53 -6.16
CA ALA A 181 -6.52 -12.52 -6.28
C ALA A 181 -5.32 -12.07 -7.16
N ALA A 182 -5.55 -11.24 -8.19
CA ALA A 182 -4.50 -10.76 -9.08
C ALA A 182 -3.61 -9.69 -8.40
N ALA A 183 -4.25 -8.76 -7.68
CA ALA A 183 -3.56 -7.80 -6.81
C ALA A 183 -2.82 -8.51 -5.66
N ASP A 184 -3.42 -9.55 -5.05
CA ASP A 184 -2.79 -10.33 -3.98
C ASP A 184 -1.51 -11.04 -4.46
N PHE A 185 -1.51 -11.64 -5.66
CA PHE A 185 -0.33 -12.30 -6.19
C PHE A 185 0.82 -11.31 -6.44
N TRP A 186 0.56 -10.22 -7.16
CA TRP A 186 1.63 -9.31 -7.58
C TRP A 186 2.11 -8.41 -6.45
N ILE A 187 1.18 -7.82 -5.69
CA ILE A 187 1.51 -6.86 -4.65
C ILE A 187 1.88 -7.59 -3.35
N GLU A 188 1.06 -8.52 -2.88
CA GLU A 188 1.27 -9.13 -1.57
C GLU A 188 2.24 -10.31 -1.57
N LYS A 189 2.19 -11.19 -2.58
CA LYS A 189 3.06 -12.38 -2.63
C LYS A 189 4.40 -12.07 -3.28
N PHE A 190 4.39 -11.54 -4.51
CA PHE A 190 5.62 -11.23 -5.24
C PHE A 190 6.38 -10.08 -4.61
N LEU A 191 5.80 -8.88 -4.64
CA LEU A 191 6.46 -7.68 -4.16
C LEU A 191 6.55 -7.61 -2.64
N HIS A 192 5.79 -8.45 -1.94
CA HIS A 192 5.68 -8.44 -0.48
C HIS A 192 5.41 -7.02 0.05
N ALA A 193 4.42 -6.38 -0.55
CA ALA A 193 4.07 -4.99 -0.31
C ALA A 193 2.63 -4.86 0.22
N ARG A 194 2.25 -3.62 0.54
CA ARG A 194 0.86 -3.22 0.81
C ARG A 194 0.56 -1.95 0.07
N LEU A 195 -0.67 -1.80 -0.40
CA LEU A 195 -1.13 -0.56 -0.99
C LEU A 195 -1.04 0.60 0.01
N GLN A 196 -0.67 1.75 -0.53
CA GLN A 196 -0.59 2.99 0.20
C GLN A 196 -1.71 3.90 -0.30
N MET A 197 -2.57 4.32 0.63
CA MET A 197 -3.59 5.33 0.37
C MET A 197 -2.98 6.72 0.61
N ASP A 198 -3.52 7.74 -0.07
CA ASP A 198 -3.14 9.13 0.19
C ASP A 198 -3.49 9.52 1.63
N SER A 199 -2.70 10.43 2.22
CA SER A 199 -2.95 10.89 3.60
C SER A 199 -4.31 11.56 3.74
N THR A 200 -4.71 12.37 2.75
CA THR A 200 -5.98 13.10 2.76
C THR A 200 -7.15 12.14 2.66
N GLU A 201 -7.07 11.22 1.70
CA GLU A 201 -8.11 10.23 1.44
C GLU A 201 -8.28 9.27 2.61
N GLY A 202 -7.19 8.69 3.11
CA GLY A 202 -7.23 7.76 4.24
C GLY A 202 -7.70 8.43 5.53
N THR A 203 -7.28 9.67 5.78
CA THR A 203 -7.78 10.46 6.91
C THR A 203 -9.28 10.72 6.79
N ARG A 204 -9.75 11.10 5.59
CA ARG A 204 -11.18 11.34 5.33
C ARG A 204 -12.00 10.08 5.54
N LEU A 205 -11.56 8.96 4.96
CA LEU A 205 -12.24 7.68 5.04
C LEU A 205 -12.33 7.18 6.49
N LEU A 206 -11.20 7.22 7.22
CA LEU A 206 -11.18 6.85 8.64
C LEU A 206 -12.10 7.75 9.49
N ALA A 207 -12.06 9.07 9.29
CA ALA A 207 -12.89 10.00 10.07
C ALA A 207 -14.39 9.79 9.79
N GLN A 208 -14.77 9.53 8.54
CA GLN A 208 -16.14 9.22 8.16
C GLN A 208 -16.61 7.89 8.78
N ALA A 209 -15.76 6.86 8.73
CA ALA A 209 -16.05 5.57 9.35
C ALA A 209 -16.24 5.69 10.86
N LEU A 210 -15.32 6.37 11.56
CA LEU A 210 -15.42 6.62 13.00
C LEU A 210 -16.69 7.38 13.37
N ARG A 211 -17.07 8.40 12.58
CA ARG A 211 -18.31 9.16 12.78
C ARG A 211 -19.55 8.29 12.62
N SER A 212 -19.58 7.45 11.59
CA SER A 212 -20.68 6.52 11.34
C SER A 212 -20.88 5.57 12.52
N VAL A 213 -19.80 4.92 12.99
CA VAL A 213 -19.86 4.00 14.14
C VAL A 213 -20.22 4.73 15.43
N TYR A 214 -19.70 5.93 15.65
CA TYR A 214 -20.02 6.76 16.82
C TYR A 214 -21.50 7.13 16.89
N ASN A 215 -22.08 7.52 15.75
CA ASN A 215 -23.50 7.83 15.65
C ASN A 215 -24.37 6.56 15.83
N ALA A 216 -23.93 5.42 15.29
CA ALA A 216 -24.61 4.14 15.46
C ALA A 216 -24.54 3.60 16.90
N ALA A 217 -23.56 4.05 17.70
CA ALA A 217 -23.43 3.74 19.12
C ALA A 217 -24.22 4.68 20.03
N ALA A 218 -25.09 5.56 19.48
CA ALA A 218 -25.92 6.45 20.29
C ALA A 218 -26.80 5.65 21.27
N GLY A 219 -26.68 5.96 22.56
CA GLY A 219 -27.39 5.26 23.65
C GLY A 219 -26.61 4.08 24.24
N ASP A 220 -25.45 3.72 23.69
CA ASP A 220 -24.52 2.74 24.25
C ASP A 220 -23.25 3.46 24.74
N GLU A 221 -23.28 3.85 26.02
CA GLU A 221 -22.21 4.64 26.64
C GLU A 221 -20.86 3.91 26.59
N GLN A 222 -20.85 2.60 26.81
CA GLN A 222 -19.62 1.80 26.79
C GLN A 222 -18.96 1.81 25.41
N ARG A 223 -19.75 1.68 24.33
CA ARG A 223 -19.23 1.77 22.96
C ARG A 223 -18.78 3.18 22.60
N GLN A 224 -19.47 4.21 23.08
CA GLN A 224 -19.05 5.59 22.87
C GLN A 224 -17.74 5.93 23.60
N GLU A 225 -17.56 5.47 24.84
CA GLU A 225 -16.30 5.60 25.59
C GLU A 225 -15.14 4.92 24.86
N GLU A 226 -15.36 3.69 24.40
CA GLU A 226 -14.39 2.93 23.61
C GLU A 226 -13.95 3.71 22.35
N LEU A 227 -14.92 4.22 21.58
CA LEU A 227 -14.64 5.00 20.37
C LEU A 227 -13.89 6.30 20.69
N ASN A 228 -14.27 7.00 21.76
CA ASN A 228 -13.59 8.21 22.21
C ASN A 228 -12.12 7.94 22.56
N ALA A 229 -11.85 6.83 23.26
CA ALA A 229 -10.50 6.42 23.62
C ALA A 229 -9.65 6.12 22.37
N VAL A 230 -10.21 5.41 21.39
CA VAL A 230 -9.52 5.11 20.13
C VAL A 230 -9.28 6.38 19.30
N ILE A 231 -10.25 7.28 19.20
CA ILE A 231 -10.09 8.58 18.51
C ILE A 231 -8.94 9.38 19.14
N ALA A 232 -8.91 9.47 20.48
CA ALA A 232 -7.84 10.16 21.19
C ALA A 232 -6.48 9.49 20.96
N ALA A 233 -6.42 8.16 21.00
CA ALA A 233 -5.19 7.39 20.78
C ALA A 233 -4.66 7.51 19.34
N VAL A 234 -5.53 7.51 18.34
CA VAL A 234 -5.16 7.71 16.93
C VAL A 234 -4.61 9.13 16.72
N ARG A 235 -5.27 10.14 17.31
CA ARG A 235 -4.88 11.54 17.20
C ARG A 235 -3.52 11.84 17.83
N VAL A 236 -3.24 11.28 19.01
CA VAL A 236 -1.99 11.51 19.76
C VAL A 236 -0.89 10.51 19.38
N GLY A 237 -1.25 9.46 18.65
CA GLY A 237 -0.34 8.39 18.28
C GLY A 237 0.86 8.90 17.48
N ARG A 238 2.06 8.53 17.92
CA ARG A 238 3.31 8.76 17.17
C ARG A 238 3.46 7.88 15.93
N GLN A 239 2.42 7.13 15.57
CA GLN A 239 2.48 6.21 14.43
C GLN A 239 2.58 6.99 13.12
N ARG A 240 3.64 6.74 12.36
CA ARG A 240 3.89 7.43 11.09
C ARG A 240 2.91 7.02 10.00
N ARG A 241 2.33 5.83 10.09
CA ARG A 241 1.32 5.28 9.17
C ARG A 241 0.41 4.32 9.92
N LEU A 242 -0.85 4.26 9.50
CA LEU A 242 -1.89 3.38 10.02
C LEU A 242 -2.79 2.91 8.88
N SER A 243 -3.54 1.85 9.12
CA SER A 243 -4.67 1.41 8.27
C SER A 243 -5.98 1.39 9.07
N ILE A 244 -7.12 1.39 8.39
CA ILE A 244 -8.43 1.32 9.07
C ILE A 244 -8.55 -0.02 9.82
N ASN A 245 -8.04 -1.11 9.26
CA ASN A 245 -7.96 -2.42 9.92
C ASN A 245 -7.16 -2.38 11.23
N GLU A 246 -6.07 -1.62 11.27
CA GLU A 246 -5.29 -1.44 12.51
C GLU A 246 -6.04 -0.65 13.58
N VAL A 247 -6.91 0.29 13.19
CA VAL A 247 -7.79 1.01 14.12
C VAL A 247 -8.93 0.11 14.58
N ALA A 248 -9.56 -0.64 13.67
CA ALA A 248 -10.64 -1.58 13.97
C ALA A 248 -10.21 -2.63 14.99
N ARG A 249 -8.97 -3.14 14.90
CA ARG A 249 -8.41 -4.10 15.87
C ARG A 249 -8.22 -3.55 17.29
N ARG A 250 -8.28 -2.23 17.49
CA ARG A 250 -8.23 -1.61 18.83
C ARG A 250 -9.60 -1.45 19.47
N LEU A 251 -10.65 -1.72 18.71
CA LEU A 251 -12.03 -1.72 19.16
C LEU A 251 -12.49 -3.15 19.46
N SER A 252 -13.60 -3.27 20.18
CA SER A 252 -14.36 -4.49 20.38
C SER A 252 -14.77 -5.09 19.03
N PRO A 253 -14.99 -6.42 18.93
CA PRO A 253 -15.34 -7.07 17.67
C PRO A 253 -16.55 -6.44 16.97
N LEU A 254 -17.55 -5.99 17.74
CA LEU A 254 -18.75 -5.34 17.24
C LEU A 254 -18.43 -3.96 16.63
N SER A 255 -17.73 -3.10 17.36
CA SER A 255 -17.35 -1.77 16.91
C SER A 255 -16.30 -1.80 15.78
N GLY A 256 -15.37 -2.75 15.83
CA GLY A 256 -14.37 -2.97 14.79
C GLY A 256 -14.98 -3.42 13.47
N SER A 257 -15.92 -4.39 13.50
CA SER A 257 -16.66 -4.82 12.31
C SER A 257 -17.52 -3.68 11.73
N ALA A 258 -18.18 -2.92 12.60
CA ALA A 258 -18.94 -1.73 12.17
C ALA A 258 -18.05 -0.67 11.50
N LEU A 259 -16.79 -0.51 11.95
CA LEU A 259 -15.85 0.47 11.40
C LEU A 259 -15.44 0.17 9.96
N THR A 260 -15.31 -1.10 9.60
CA THR A 260 -14.93 -1.53 8.24
C THR A 260 -16.14 -1.79 7.34
N THR A 261 -17.36 -1.68 7.87
CA THR A 261 -18.59 -1.93 7.10
C THR A 261 -18.73 -0.90 5.97
N GLY A 262 -18.85 -1.38 4.73
CA GLY A 262 -19.01 -0.53 3.55
C GLY A 262 -17.70 0.04 2.97
N ILE A 263 -16.56 -0.37 3.51
CA ILE A 263 -15.23 -0.05 2.97
C ILE A 263 -14.67 -1.31 2.34
N SER A 264 -14.03 -1.22 1.16
CA SER A 264 -13.41 -2.41 0.59
C SER A 264 -12.28 -2.90 1.49
N ASP A 265 -11.98 -4.20 1.45
CA ASP A 265 -10.89 -4.75 2.25
C ASP A 265 -9.52 -4.19 1.83
N GLU A 266 -9.37 -3.81 0.56
CA GLU A 266 -8.18 -3.17 0.02
C GLU A 266 -7.98 -1.78 0.64
N GLU A 267 -9.01 -0.95 0.61
CA GLU A 267 -9.01 0.38 1.23
C GLU A 267 -8.81 0.29 2.75
N SER A 268 -9.45 -0.69 3.40
CA SER A 268 -9.32 -0.91 4.85
C SER A 268 -7.93 -1.36 5.27
N ALA A 269 -7.22 -2.09 4.41
CA ALA A 269 -5.85 -2.58 4.64
C ALA A 269 -4.76 -1.59 4.21
N ALA A 270 -5.11 -0.60 3.36
CA ALA A 270 -4.16 0.36 2.84
C ALA A 270 -3.57 1.24 3.96
N LEU A 271 -2.26 1.46 3.90
CA LEU A 271 -1.56 2.32 4.85
C LEU A 271 -1.63 3.78 4.39
N PHE A 272 -1.96 4.68 5.30
CA PHE A 272 -1.87 6.12 5.07
C PHE A 272 -1.22 6.81 6.27
N GLN A 273 -0.71 8.02 6.03
CA GLN A 273 -0.27 8.89 7.10
C GLN A 273 -1.45 9.75 7.55
N LEU A 274 -1.75 9.77 8.85
CA LEU A 274 -2.81 10.63 9.36
C LEU A 274 -2.44 12.09 9.13
N ASP A 275 -3.29 12.83 8.43
CA ASP A 275 -3.26 14.28 8.44
C ASP A 275 -3.98 14.73 9.71
N ALA A 276 -3.22 15.12 10.73
CA ALA A 276 -3.77 15.51 12.02
C ALA A 276 -4.71 16.72 11.92
N GLN A 277 -4.42 17.68 11.04
CA GLN A 277 -5.23 18.89 10.89
C GLN A 277 -6.55 18.56 10.18
N ALA A 278 -6.50 17.79 9.09
CA ALA A 278 -7.70 17.32 8.41
C ALA A 278 -8.54 16.42 9.34
N PHE A 279 -7.90 15.51 10.08
CA PHE A 279 -8.56 14.64 11.04
C PHE A 279 -9.29 15.44 12.12
N ASP A 280 -8.61 16.42 12.74
CA ASP A 280 -9.21 17.28 13.76
C ASP A 280 -10.40 18.07 13.21
N SER A 281 -10.32 18.56 11.97
CA SER A 281 -11.42 19.27 11.32
C SER A 281 -12.63 18.37 11.05
N LEU A 282 -12.40 17.12 10.67
CA LEU A 282 -13.45 16.14 10.35
C LEU A 282 -14.06 15.52 11.60
N ILE A 283 -13.27 15.24 12.63
CA ILE A 283 -13.79 14.74 13.90
C ILE A 283 -14.42 15.87 14.72
N GLN A 284 -14.05 17.13 14.47
CA GLN A 284 -14.43 18.28 15.30
C GLN A 284 -14.05 18.05 16.77
N TYR A 285 -12.84 17.53 16.99
CA TYR A 285 -12.33 17.21 18.32
C TYR A 285 -12.12 18.49 19.13
N ARG A 286 -12.96 18.74 20.13
CA ARG A 286 -12.79 19.89 21.03
C ARG A 286 -12.20 19.44 22.36
N ARG A 287 -11.12 20.11 22.77
CA ARG A 287 -10.50 19.95 24.09
C ARG A 287 -10.53 21.28 24.82
N PHE A 288 -11.20 21.31 25.97
CA PHE A 288 -11.21 22.44 26.88
C PHE A 288 -10.29 22.13 28.05
N MET A 289 -9.30 22.99 28.27
CA MET A 289 -8.45 22.94 29.46
C MET A 289 -8.87 24.08 30.36
N LEU A 290 -9.40 23.75 31.53
CA LEU A 290 -9.88 24.72 32.50
C LEU A 290 -8.71 25.17 33.40
N GLU A 291 -8.79 26.39 33.95
CA GLU A 291 -7.74 26.93 34.85
C GLU A 291 -7.50 26.00 36.07
N GLY A 292 -8.52 25.24 36.51
CA GLY A 292 -8.42 24.24 37.56
C GLY A 292 -7.77 22.91 37.15
N GLY A 293 -7.20 22.80 35.94
CA GLY A 293 -6.51 21.60 35.45
C GLY A 293 -7.44 20.50 34.91
N ALA A 294 -8.75 20.69 34.99
CA ALA A 294 -9.74 19.79 34.38
C ALA A 294 -9.69 19.86 32.85
N ILE A 295 -9.82 18.70 32.21
CA ILE A 295 -9.73 18.55 30.76
C ILE A 295 -11.02 17.91 30.25
N VAL A 296 -11.82 18.67 29.49
CA VAL A 296 -13.02 18.16 28.81
C VAL A 296 -12.67 17.90 27.37
N SER A 297 -12.83 16.67 26.89
CA SER A 297 -12.62 16.33 25.47
C SER A 297 -13.89 15.75 24.89
N ALA A 298 -14.32 16.25 23.73
CA ALA A 298 -15.50 15.78 23.03
C ALA A 298 -15.21 15.67 21.52
N PRO A 299 -15.03 14.46 20.98
CA PRO A 299 -15.11 14.24 19.53
C PRO A 299 -16.55 14.38 19.04
N PHE A 300 -16.72 14.80 17.79
CA PHE A 300 -18.02 15.03 17.16
C PHE A 300 -18.91 16.01 17.94
N PHE A 301 -18.29 17.00 18.57
CA PHE A 301 -19.00 17.96 19.41
C PHE A 301 -19.92 18.86 18.58
N GLU A 302 -21.22 18.71 18.78
CA GLU A 302 -22.22 19.66 18.29
C GLU A 302 -22.40 20.80 19.31
N MET A 303 -22.18 22.05 18.88
CA MET A 303 -22.55 23.22 19.71
C MET A 303 -24.07 23.22 19.91
N ASN A 304 -24.52 23.57 21.11
CA ASN A 304 -25.93 23.61 21.55
C ASN A 304 -26.57 22.26 21.91
N ARG A 305 -25.77 21.24 22.26
CA ARG A 305 -26.31 20.10 23.02
C ARG A 305 -26.74 20.59 24.41
N ALA A 306 -27.97 20.22 24.81
CA ALA A 306 -28.55 20.63 26.08
C ALA A 306 -27.57 20.40 27.25
N GLY A 307 -27.28 21.44 28.03
CA GLY A 307 -26.40 21.38 29.19
C GLY A 307 -24.93 21.78 28.96
N ILE A 308 -24.49 22.08 27.73
CA ILE A 308 -23.12 22.57 27.47
C ILE A 308 -23.17 23.95 26.83
N GLU A 309 -22.69 24.96 27.55
CA GLU A 309 -22.68 26.36 27.12
C GLU A 309 -21.27 26.94 27.19
N ILE A 310 -20.83 27.60 26.12
CA ILE A 310 -19.59 28.38 26.12
C ILE A 310 -19.99 29.84 26.23
N THR A 311 -19.67 30.46 27.37
CA THR A 311 -19.94 31.88 27.61
C THR A 311 -18.66 32.69 27.47
N GLU A 312 -18.80 33.95 27.06
CA GLU A 312 -17.68 34.88 26.99
C GLU A 312 -17.93 35.98 28.03
N LEU A 313 -17.09 36.04 29.06
CA LEU A 313 -17.22 36.95 30.20
C LEU A 313 -15.89 37.68 30.36
N ASN A 314 -15.90 39.00 30.20
CA ASN A 314 -14.73 39.87 30.40
C ASN A 314 -13.50 39.44 29.57
N GLY A 315 -13.70 39.00 28.33
CA GLY A 315 -12.64 38.52 27.45
C GLY A 315 -12.09 37.13 27.81
N ARG A 316 -12.72 36.42 28.75
CA ARG A 316 -12.42 35.02 29.10
C ARG A 316 -13.54 34.11 28.62
N ARG A 317 -13.18 32.97 28.04
CA ARG A 317 -14.14 31.94 27.64
C ARG A 317 -14.41 31.01 28.81
N GLY A 318 -15.65 31.03 29.32
CA GLY A 318 -16.17 30.08 30.30
C GLY A 318 -16.79 28.87 29.62
N LEU A 319 -16.63 27.69 30.21
CA LEU A 319 -17.36 26.48 29.84
C LEU A 319 -18.29 26.11 31.00
N ARG A 320 -19.59 26.15 30.77
CA ARG A 320 -20.61 25.65 31.70
C ARG A 320 -21.09 24.29 31.22
N LEU A 321 -20.95 23.29 32.08
CA LEU A 321 -21.53 21.96 31.91
C LEU A 321 -22.53 21.76 33.05
N GLU A 322 -23.81 21.60 32.72
CA GLU A 322 -24.86 21.23 33.65
C GLU A 322 -25.42 19.85 33.30
N GLY A 323 -25.44 18.99 34.31
CA GLY A 323 -25.92 17.63 34.20
C GLY A 323 -25.78 16.88 35.51
N PHE A 324 -26.37 15.69 35.58
CA PHE A 324 -26.19 14.79 36.70
C PHE A 324 -24.99 13.88 36.44
N ILE A 325 -24.19 13.63 37.48
CA ILE A 325 -23.12 12.63 37.40
C ILE A 325 -23.79 11.26 37.32
N MET A 326 -23.74 10.65 36.15
CA MET A 326 -24.28 9.30 35.92
C MET A 326 -23.27 8.21 36.33
N GLN A 327 -21.98 8.50 36.19
CA GLN A 327 -20.90 7.57 36.50
C GLN A 327 -19.63 8.32 36.90
N GLU A 328 -18.96 7.85 37.95
CA GLU A 328 -17.65 8.35 38.38
C GLU A 328 -16.65 7.19 38.34
N ARG A 329 -15.51 7.38 37.66
CA ARG A 329 -14.43 6.40 37.60
C ARG A 329 -13.11 7.07 37.97
N VAL A 330 -12.44 6.51 38.96
CA VAL A 330 -11.08 6.90 39.34
C VAL A 330 -10.11 6.12 38.46
N THR A 331 -9.36 6.83 37.62
CA THR A 331 -8.23 6.25 36.89
C THR A 331 -6.94 6.79 37.49
N THR A 332 -6.11 5.90 38.02
CA THR A 332 -4.75 6.23 38.45
C THR A 332 -3.90 6.43 37.20
N ARG A 333 -3.31 7.62 37.03
CA ARG A 333 -2.32 7.86 35.98
C ARG A 333 -1.09 6.99 36.26
N GLY A 334 -0.75 6.12 35.30
CA GLY A 334 0.61 5.59 35.12
C GLY A 334 1.44 6.53 34.26
#